data_AF-A0A4S4FTT5-F1
#
_entry.id   AF-A0A4S4FTT5-F1
#
_cell.length_a   1.000
_cell.length_b   1.000
_cell.length_c   1.000
_cell.angle_alpha   90.00
_cell.angle_beta   90.00
_cell.angle_gamma   90.00
#
_symmetry.space_group_name_H-M   'P 1'
#
loop_
_entity.id
_entity.type
_entity.pdbx_description
1 polymer ?
#
loop_
_entity_poly.entity_id
_entity_poly.type
_entity_poly.pdbx_seq_one_letter_code
_entity_poly.pdbx_strand_id
1 'polypeptide(L)' 'MTQTFPDGLKDQTDRGDEIGAFATEVGEFDDFPDSGGKPIFDGYFETSIEENRTRYERAWSEYSASPEPSVS' A
#
# COMPACT_ATOMS: atom_id res chain seq x y z
N MET A 1 14.42 -3.48 -10.80
CA MET A 1 14.04 -3.74 -9.39
C MET A 1 12.52 -3.67 -9.35
N THR A 2 11.86 -4.70 -8.83
CA THR A 2 10.40 -4.66 -8.62
C THR A 2 10.12 -3.65 -7.50
N GLN A 3 9.22 -2.69 -7.75
CA GLN A 3 8.79 -1.72 -6.76
C GLN A 3 8.09 -2.45 -5.61
N THR A 4 8.36 -2.09 -4.35
CA THR A 4 7.65 -2.67 -3.19
C THR A 4 6.32 -1.96 -2.97
N PHE A 5 5.38 -2.62 -2.28
CA PHE A 5 4.09 -2.03 -1.96
C PHE A 5 4.19 -0.68 -1.20
N PRO A 6 5.04 -0.52 -0.16
CA PRO A 6 5.24 0.76 0.52
C PRO A 6 5.79 1.86 -0.39
N ASP A 7 6.69 1.49 -1.31
CA ASP A 7 7.27 2.44 -2.27
C ASP A 7 6.21 2.91 -3.28
N GLY A 8 5.41 1.98 -3.80
CA GLY A 8 4.28 2.31 -4.67
C GLY A 8 3.13 3.05 -3.98
N LEU A 9 3.00 2.94 -2.65
CA LEU A 9 2.10 3.80 -1.86
C LEU A 9 2.65 5.21 -1.72
N LYS A 10 3.96 5.38 -1.51
CA LYS A 10 4.59 6.71 -1.41
C LYS A 10 4.39 7.53 -2.69
N ASP A 11 4.38 6.91 -3.86
CA ASP A 11 4.08 7.59 -5.13
C ASP A 11 2.63 8.09 -5.24
N GLN A 12 1.73 7.63 -4.35
CA GLN A 12 0.30 7.92 -4.39
C GLN A 12 -0.13 9.03 -3.42
N THR A 13 0.77 9.61 -2.63
CA THR A 13 0.43 10.63 -1.62
C THR A 13 -0.22 11.89 -2.21
N ASP A 14 0.03 12.19 -3.48
CA ASP A 14 -0.56 13.36 -4.18
C ASP A 14 -1.97 13.06 -4.75
N ARG A 15 -2.47 11.82 -4.64
CA ARG A 15 -3.80 11.47 -5.13
C ARG A 15 -4.88 12.15 -4.29
N GLY A 16 -5.90 12.70 -4.96
CA GLY A 16 -7.05 13.34 -4.32
C GLY A 16 -8.17 12.40 -3.88
N ASP A 17 -7.92 11.09 -3.85
CA ASP A 17 -8.89 10.06 -3.44
C ASP A 17 -8.45 9.32 -2.17
N GLU A 18 -9.27 8.39 -1.71
CA GLU A 18 -9.05 7.64 -0.45
C GLU A 18 -7.71 6.90 -0.39
N ILE A 19 -7.12 6.54 -1.53
CA ILE A 19 -5.80 5.89 -1.57
C ILE A 19 -4.67 6.89 -1.33
N GLY A 20 -4.81 8.14 -1.79
CA GLY A 20 -3.83 9.18 -1.49
C GLY A 20 -3.87 9.63 -0.04
N ALA A 21 -5.08 9.70 0.54
CA ALA A 21 -5.26 9.90 1.98
C ALA A 21 -4.60 8.76 2.76
N PHE A 22 -4.91 7.50 2.41
CA PHE A 22 -4.32 6.32 3.03
C PHE A 22 -2.79 6.28 2.92
N ALA A 23 -2.23 6.60 1.74
CA ALA A 23 -0.79 6.66 1.52
C ALA A 23 -0.11 7.71 2.42
N THR A 24 -0.75 8.86 2.62
CA THR A 24 -0.28 9.90 3.52
C THR A 24 -0.31 9.43 4.97
N GLU A 25 -1.44 8.87 5.42
CA GLU A 25 -1.62 8.36 6.78
C GLU A 25 -0.59 7.26 7.12
N VAL A 26 -0.41 6.29 6.21
CA VAL A 26 0.57 5.21 6.39
C VAL A 26 2.01 5.73 6.43
N GLY A 27 2.31 6.81 5.71
CA GLY A 27 3.61 7.47 5.77
C GLY A 27 3.97 8.05 7.14
N GLU A 28 2.98 8.25 8.02
CA GLU A 28 3.18 8.70 9.41
C GLU A 28 3.37 7.53 10.40
N PHE A 29 3.20 6.28 9.97
CA PHE A 29 3.34 5.10 10.83
C PHE A 29 4.80 4.62 10.89
N ASP A 30 5.45 4.85 12.04
CA ASP A 30 6.86 4.46 12.26
C ASP A 30 7.08 2.94 12.21
N ASP A 31 6.04 2.14 12.51
CA ASP A 31 6.10 0.67 12.51
C ASP A 31 5.62 0.06 11.18
N PHE A 32 5.36 0.87 10.14
CA PHE A 32 4.88 0.33 8.87
C PHE A 32 5.97 -0.51 8.16
N PRO A 33 5.69 -1.75 7.71
CA PRO A 33 6.71 -2.60 7.10
C PRO A 33 7.27 -1.99 5.80
N ASP A 34 8.59 -1.81 5.71
CA ASP A 34 9.26 -1.26 4.50
C ASP A 34 9.22 -2.20 3.28
N SER A 35 9.03 -3.50 3.49
CA SER A 35 8.94 -4.50 2.43
C SER A 35 8.25 -5.78 2.89
N GLY A 36 7.73 -6.55 1.93
CA GLY A 36 7.05 -7.81 2.22
C GLY A 36 6.06 -8.19 1.13
N GLY A 37 5.52 -9.41 1.24
CA GLY A 37 4.36 -9.84 0.45
C GLY A 37 3.05 -9.56 1.19
N LYS A 38 1.92 -9.81 0.53
CA LYS A 38 0.57 -9.60 1.08
C LYS A 38 0.38 -10.14 2.51
N PRO A 39 0.88 -11.33 2.89
CA PRO A 39 0.69 -11.87 4.24
C PRO A 39 1.27 -10.99 5.36
N ILE A 40 2.36 -10.25 5.09
CA ILE A 40 2.98 -9.35 6.06
C ILE A 40 2.04 -8.17 6.34
N PHE A 41 1.52 -7.56 5.27
CA PHE A 41 0.60 -6.43 5.39
C PHE A 41 -0.79 -6.86 5.87
N ASP A 42 -1.25 -8.06 5.51
CA ASP A 42 -2.50 -8.66 6.04
C ASP A 42 -2.42 -8.78 7.57
N GLY A 43 -1.28 -9.25 8.11
CA GLY A 43 -1.04 -9.30 9.55
C GLY A 43 -0.99 -7.91 10.20
N TYR A 44 -0.37 -6.92 9.52
CA TYR A 44 -0.30 -5.55 10.02
C TYR A 44 -1.70 -4.90 10.16
N PHE A 45 -2.60 -5.11 9.18
CA PHE A 45 -3.96 -4.56 9.19
C PHE A 45 -5.01 -5.49 9.82
N GLU A 46 -4.62 -6.60 10.44
CA GLU A 46 -5.54 -7.58 11.06
C GLU A 46 -6.33 -7.00 12.24
N THR A 47 -5.75 -6.06 12.98
CA THR A 47 -6.41 -5.40 14.13
C THR A 47 -6.86 -3.98 13.85
N SER A 48 -6.58 -3.48 12.65
CA SER A 48 -7.02 -2.15 12.19
C SER A 48 -8.53 -2.08 12.02
N ILE A 49 -9.07 -0.87 12.11
CA ILE A 49 -10.48 -0.58 11.82
C ILE A 49 -10.83 -0.96 10.38
N GLU A 50 -12.11 -1.26 10.13
CA GLU A 50 -12.62 -1.74 8.83
C GLU A 50 -12.30 -0.77 7.67
N GLU A 51 -12.33 0.53 7.94
CA GLU A 51 -11.98 1.56 6.95
C GLU A 51 -10.53 1.42 6.46
N ASN A 52 -9.56 1.30 7.37
CA ASN A 52 -8.14 1.13 7.01
C ASN A 52 -7.89 -0.19 6.29
N ARG A 53 -8.60 -1.26 6.67
CA ARG A 53 -8.51 -2.54 5.96
C ARG A 53 -9.04 -2.42 4.53
N THR A 54 -10.16 -1.74 4.34
CA THR A 54 -10.76 -1.54 3.00
C THR A 54 -9.83 -0.74 2.09
N ARG A 55 -9.26 0.36 2.61
CA ARG A 55 -8.28 1.18 1.87
C ARG A 55 -7.02 0.39 1.53
N TYR A 56 -6.50 -0.39 2.49
CA TYR A 56 -5.37 -1.30 2.27
C TYR A 56 -5.64 -2.34 1.18
N GLU A 57 -6.77 -3.06 1.25
CA GLU A 57 -7.12 -4.10 0.27
C GLU A 57 -7.24 -3.52 -1.14
N ARG A 58 -7.83 -2.33 -1.25
CA ARG A 58 -7.90 -1.61 -2.52
C ARG A 58 -6.52 -1.19 -3.02
N ALA A 59 -5.69 -0.56 -2.18
CA ALA A 59 -4.33 -0.19 -2.55
C ALA A 59 -3.51 -1.40 -3.00
N TRP A 60 -3.63 -2.53 -2.30
CA TRP A 60 -2.95 -3.77 -2.65
C TRP A 60 -3.43 -4.32 -4.01
N SER A 61 -4.74 -4.30 -4.25
CA SER A 61 -5.31 -4.70 -5.53
C SER A 61 -4.73 -3.87 -6.69
N GLU A 62 -4.71 -2.54 -6.55
CA GLU A 62 -4.14 -1.62 -7.56
C GLU A 62 -2.63 -1.85 -7.78
N TYR A 63 -1.87 -2.06 -6.71
CA TYR A 63 -0.45 -2.43 -6.78
C TYR A 63 -0.23 -3.75 -7.51
N SER A 64 -1.01 -4.79 -7.18
CA SER A 64 -0.87 -6.13 -7.79
C SER A 64 -1.35 -6.20 -9.25
N ALA A 65 -2.24 -5.29 -9.64
CA ALA A 65 -2.74 -5.17 -11.01
C ALA A 65 -1.81 -4.33 -11.91
N SER A 66 -0.91 -3.55 -11.31
CA SER A 66 0.09 -2.80 -12.07
C SER A 66 1.09 -3.78 -12.69
N PRO A 67 1.21 -3.85 -14.03
CA PRO A 67 2.16 -4.76 -14.64
C PRO A 67 3.56 -4.37 -14.19
N GLU A 68 4.35 -5.36 -13.72
CA GLU A 68 5.80 -5.17 -13.63
C GLU A 68 6.27 -4.59 -14.96
N PRO A 69 7.12 -3.54 -14.98
CA PRO A 69 7.60 -3.00 -16.25
C PRO A 69 8.24 -4.16 -17.01
N SER A 70 7.55 -4.62 -18.05
CA SER A 70 8.08 -5.59 -18.99
C SER A 70 9.29 -4.90 -19.60
N VAL A 71 10.46 -5.24 -19.08
CA VAL A 71 11.73 -4.89 -19.71
C VAL A 71 11.68 -5.57 -21.06
N SER A 72 11.41 -4.78 -22.09
CA SER A 72 11.59 -5.17 -23.50
C SER A 72 13.07 -5.20 -23.83
#